data_AF-A0A5J4L6L5-F1
#
_entry.id   AF-A0A5J4L6L5-F1
#
_cell.length_a   1.000
_cell.length_b   1.000
_cell.length_c   1.000
_cell.angle_alpha   90.00
_cell.angle_beta   90.00
_cell.angle_gamma   90.00
#
_symmetry.space_group_name_H-M   'P 1'
#
loop_
_entity.id
_entity.type
_entity.pdbx_description
1 polymer ?
#
loop_
_entity_poly.entity_id
_entity_poly.type
_entity_poly.pdbx_seq_one_letter_code
_entity_poly.pdbx_strand_id
1 'polypeptide(L)'
;MKTISLSEEILDKLKIIEGKEIDEKIFNLLETNALMRLKECEERIFEFESRHGLDFEMFRKQWENEAIKDKHSHRVERDFMEWEGFEFERKKRLKFLRDIKEKV
;
A
#
# COMPACT_ATOMS: atom_id res chain seq x y z
N MET A 1 -4.23 -27.61 -11.79
CA MET A 1 -3.65 -26.41 -12.44
C MET A 1 -4.75 -25.66 -13.16
N LYS A 2 -4.76 -24.33 -13.08
CA LYS A 2 -5.61 -23.48 -13.93
C LYS A 2 -4.73 -22.97 -15.06
N THR A 3 -5.17 -23.10 -16.31
CA THR A 3 -4.44 -22.60 -17.47
C THR A 3 -4.85 -21.16 -17.76
N ILE A 4 -3.87 -20.29 -17.98
CA ILE A 4 -4.08 -18.90 -18.36
C ILE A 4 -3.45 -18.71 -19.75
N SER A 5 -4.18 -18.12 -20.69
CA SER A 5 -3.63 -17.78 -22.01
C SER A 5 -3.17 -16.32 -22.01
N LEU A 6 -1.95 -16.10 -22.48
CA LEU A 6 -1.37 -14.76 -22.64
C LEU A 6 -1.16 -14.48 -24.13
N SER A 7 -1.34 -13.23 -24.55
CA SER A 7 -1.02 -12.82 -25.91
C SER A 7 0.49 -12.84 -26.14
N GLU A 8 0.91 -13.01 -27.41
CA GLU A 8 2.33 -12.92 -27.78
C GLU A 8 2.95 -11.58 -27.38
N GLU A 9 2.18 -10.49 -27.44
CA GLU A 9 2.62 -9.16 -27.02
C GLU A 9 2.99 -9.11 -25.52
N ILE A 10 2.19 -9.75 -24.66
CA ILE A 10 2.48 -9.80 -23.21
C ILE A 10 3.70 -10.68 -22.96
N LEU A 11 3.80 -11.83 -23.63
CA LEU A 11 4.96 -12.72 -23.51
C LEU A 11 6.26 -12.04 -23.92
N ASP A 12 6.22 -11.21 -24.97
CA ASP A 12 7.38 -10.43 -25.39
C ASP A 12 7.80 -9.41 -24.34
N LYS A 13 6.84 -8.65 -23.77
CA LYS A 13 7.12 -7.69 -22.69
C LYS A 13 7.63 -8.36 -21.41
N LEU A 14 7.18 -9.57 -21.09
CA LEU A 14 7.68 -10.32 -19.92
C LEU A 14 9.17 -10.66 -20.01
N LYS A 15 9.79 -10.60 -21.20
CA LYS A 15 11.22 -10.89 -21.36
C LYS A 15 12.12 -9.93 -20.58
N ILE A 16 11.70 -8.67 -20.42
CA ILE A 16 12.49 -7.65 -19.70
C ILE A 16 12.43 -7.81 -18.17
N ILE A 17 11.44 -8.54 -17.67
CA ILE A 17 11.26 -8.76 -16.23
C ILE A 17 12.22 -9.84 -15.76
N GLU A 18 12.83 -9.63 -14.61
CA GLU A 18 13.71 -10.62 -13.99
C GLU A 18 12.95 -11.91 -13.63
N GLY A 19 13.63 -13.05 -13.79
CA GLY A 19 13.08 -14.38 -13.56
C GLY A 19 13.31 -15.33 -14.73
N LYS A 20 13.47 -16.62 -14.44
CA LYS A 20 13.72 -17.68 -15.43
C LYS A 20 12.41 -18.19 -16.03
N GLU A 21 11.45 -18.48 -15.17
CA GLU A 21 10.14 -19.01 -15.56
C GLU A 21 9.09 -17.90 -15.65
N ILE A 22 8.02 -18.11 -16.43
CA ILE A 22 6.92 -17.16 -16.57
C ILE A 22 6.27 -16.89 -15.20
N ASP A 23 6.08 -17.92 -14.40
CA ASP A 23 5.50 -17.79 -13.05
C ASP A 23 6.36 -16.90 -12.15
N GLU A 24 7.69 -17.07 -12.17
CA GLU A 24 8.64 -16.25 -11.42
C GLU A 24 8.57 -14.78 -11.85
N LYS A 25 8.55 -14.51 -13.16
CA LYS A 25 8.38 -13.15 -13.71
C LYS A 25 7.05 -12.52 -13.27
N ILE A 26 5.96 -13.30 -13.23
CA ILE A 26 4.66 -12.82 -12.75
C ILE A 26 4.72 -12.52 -11.25
N PHE A 27 5.34 -13.38 -10.43
CA PHE A 27 5.53 -13.10 -9.01
C PHE A 27 6.35 -11.84 -8.77
N ASN A 28 7.44 -11.65 -9.49
CA ASN A 28 8.28 -10.45 -9.40
C ASN A 28 7.50 -9.18 -9.78
N LEU A 29 6.64 -9.24 -10.80
CA LEU A 29 5.75 -8.12 -11.15
C LEU A 29 4.74 -7.82 -10.04
N LEU A 30 4.13 -8.85 -9.44
CA LEU A 30 3.18 -8.69 -8.35
C LEU A 30 3.84 -8.11 -7.10
N GLU A 31 5.04 -8.59 -6.74
CA GLU A 31 5.83 -8.06 -5.63
C GLU A 31 6.21 -6.61 -5.88
N THR A 32 6.76 -6.30 -7.07
CA THR A 32 7.15 -4.94 -7.44
C THR A 32 5.96 -3.98 -7.38
N ASN A 33 4.80 -4.39 -7.90
CA ASN A 33 3.59 -3.59 -7.81
C ASN A 33 3.18 -3.33 -6.36
N ALA A 34 3.17 -4.36 -5.52
CA ALA A 34 2.81 -4.23 -4.12
C ALA A 34 3.79 -3.34 -3.33
N LEU A 35 5.10 -3.43 -3.62
CA LEU A 35 6.12 -2.56 -3.03
C LEU A 35 5.94 -1.10 -3.45
N MET A 36 5.66 -0.82 -4.73
CA MET A 36 5.38 0.54 -5.20
C MET A 36 4.15 1.13 -4.50
N ARG A 37 3.06 0.36 -4.41
CA ARG A 37 1.85 0.80 -3.71
C ARG A 37 2.06 0.98 -2.21
N LEU A 38 2.88 0.13 -1.60
CA LEU A 38 3.25 0.28 -0.19
C LEU A 38 4.02 1.60 0.01
N LYS A 39 5.00 1.89 -0.84
CA LYS A 39 5.76 3.14 -0.80
C LYS A 39 4.85 4.37 -0.93
N GLU A 40 3.90 4.36 -1.86
CA GLU A 40 2.88 5.42 -1.99
C GLU A 40 2.10 5.61 -0.68
N CYS A 41 1.70 4.52 0.00
CA CYS A 41 1.01 4.62 1.28
C CYS A 41 1.90 5.25 2.36
N GLU A 42 3.16 4.81 2.49
CA GLU A 42 4.11 5.36 3.46
C GLU A 42 4.35 6.85 3.25
N GLU A 43 4.52 7.30 2.00
CA GLU A 43 4.71 8.72 1.69
C GLU A 43 3.50 9.55 2.12
N ARG A 44 2.28 9.08 1.84
CA ARG A 44 1.04 9.79 2.22
C ARG A 44 0.84 9.78 3.73
N ILE A 45 1.10 8.67 4.40
CA ILE A 45 1.07 8.57 5.87
C ILE A 45 2.04 9.56 6.48
N PHE A 46 3.29 9.60 6.00
CA PHE A 46 4.31 10.53 6.47
C PHE A 46 3.90 12.01 6.27
N GLU A 47 3.21 12.35 5.19
CA GLU A 47 2.66 13.70 4.99
C GLU A 47 1.61 14.06 6.07
N PHE A 48 0.78 13.11 6.51
CA PHE A 48 -0.17 13.36 7.60
C PHE A 48 0.55 13.47 8.94
N GLU A 49 1.50 12.57 9.23
CA GLU A 49 2.31 12.59 10.45
C GLU A 49 3.08 13.90 10.60
N SER A 50 3.69 14.36 9.51
CA SER A 50 4.41 15.63 9.47
C SER A 50 3.50 16.84 9.70
N ARG A 51 2.25 16.78 9.21
CA ARG A 51 1.27 17.87 9.37
C ARG A 51 0.70 17.95 10.79
N HIS A 52 0.46 16.81 11.41
CA HIS A 52 -0.18 16.73 12.74
C HIS A 52 0.82 16.55 13.88
N GLY A 53 2.07 16.23 13.58
CA GLY A 53 3.15 16.04 14.56
C GLY A 53 2.98 14.79 15.43
N LEU A 54 2.19 13.82 14.96
CA LEU A 54 1.79 12.62 15.69
C LEU A 54 1.78 11.43 14.72
N ASP A 55 1.98 10.21 15.22
CA ASP A 55 1.62 9.02 14.45
C ASP A 55 0.10 8.83 14.38
N PHE A 56 -0.36 7.90 13.52
CA PHE A 56 -1.79 7.69 13.29
C PHE A 56 -2.53 7.24 14.55
N GLU A 57 -1.96 6.35 15.36
CA GLU A 57 -2.65 5.80 16.52
C GLU A 57 -2.79 6.86 17.63
N MET A 58 -1.76 7.68 17.83
CA MET A 58 -1.83 8.85 18.71
C MET A 58 -2.86 9.87 18.22
N PHE A 59 -2.87 10.16 16.91
CA PHE A 59 -3.85 11.06 16.31
C PHE A 59 -5.28 10.53 16.49
N ARG A 60 -5.52 9.25 16.16
CA ARG A 60 -6.82 8.58 16.32
C ARG A 60 -7.32 8.63 17.77
N LYS A 61 -6.43 8.37 18.73
CA LYS A 61 -6.77 8.46 20.15
C LYS A 61 -7.16 9.89 20.56
N GLN A 62 -6.44 10.91 20.08
CA GLN A 62 -6.81 12.31 20.36
C GLN A 62 -8.12 12.69 19.67
N TRP A 63 -8.37 12.17 18.47
CA TRP A 63 -9.62 12.36 17.73
C TRP A 63 -10.82 11.83 18.53
N GLU A 64 -10.72 10.59 19.02
CA GLU A 64 -11.77 9.94 19.83
C GLU A 64 -12.03 10.67 21.15
N ASN A 65 -10.99 11.21 21.79
CA ASN A 65 -11.09 11.95 23.05
C ASN A 65 -11.41 13.45 22.88
N GLU A 66 -11.74 13.90 21.67
CA GLU A 66 -12.02 15.31 21.34
C GLU A 66 -10.88 16.29 21.70
N ALA A 67 -9.65 15.78 21.79
CA ALA A 67 -8.47 16.55 22.18
C ALA A 67 -7.78 17.27 21.00
N ILE A 68 -8.24 17.03 19.77
CA ILE A 68 -7.70 17.67 18.56
C ILE A 68 -8.28 19.07 18.41
N LYS A 69 -7.38 20.06 18.33
CA LYS A 69 -7.75 21.44 18.00
C LYS A 69 -8.37 21.51 16.60
N ASP A 70 -9.50 22.21 16.47
CA ASP A 70 -10.22 22.38 15.20
C ASP A 70 -10.62 21.05 14.54
N LYS A 71 -10.94 20.03 15.35
CA LYS A 71 -11.38 18.68 14.94
C LYS A 71 -12.43 18.71 13.83
N HIS A 72 -13.41 19.60 13.94
CA HIS A 72 -14.53 19.76 12.98
C HIS A 72 -14.21 20.68 11.79
N SER A 73 -12.95 21.07 11.64
CA SER A 73 -12.55 21.69 10.39
C SER A 73 -12.58 20.63 9.29
N HIS A 74 -13.15 20.99 8.14
CA HIS A 74 -13.20 20.11 6.96
C HIS A 74 -11.81 19.52 6.63
N ARG A 75 -10.74 20.26 6.90
CA ARG A 75 -9.37 19.81 6.63
C ARG A 75 -8.96 18.66 7.54
N VAL A 76 -9.17 18.77 8.86
CA VAL A 76 -8.76 17.74 9.83
C VAL A 76 -9.61 16.47 9.65
N GLU A 77 -10.91 16.61 9.40
CA GLU A 77 -11.81 15.49 9.07
C GLU A 77 -11.35 14.74 7.83
N ARG A 78 -11.04 15.46 6.74
CA ARG A 78 -10.55 14.85 5.50
C ARG A 78 -9.23 14.14 5.74
N ASP A 79 -8.29 14.79 6.44
CA ASP A 79 -6.99 14.21 6.74
C ASP A 79 -7.15 12.90 7.52
N PHE A 80 -8.02 12.86 8.53
CA PHE A 80 -8.29 11.65 9.29
C PHE A 80 -8.83 10.49 8.42
N MET A 81 -9.84 10.77 7.60
CA MET A 81 -10.46 9.75 6.73
C MET A 81 -9.49 9.21 5.69
N GLU A 82 -8.73 10.09 5.02
CA GLU A 82 -7.74 9.68 4.03
C GLU A 82 -6.61 8.88 4.67
N TRP A 83 -6.12 9.34 5.82
CA TRP A 83 -5.05 8.66 6.54
C TRP A 83 -5.46 7.27 7.00
N GLU A 84 -6.67 7.10 7.56
CA GLU A 84 -7.21 5.78 7.91
C GLU A 84 -7.26 4.84 6.70
N GLY A 85 -7.63 5.37 5.53
CA GLY A 85 -7.62 4.63 4.27
C GLY A 85 -6.22 4.14 3.88
N PHE A 86 -5.21 5.00 3.96
CA PHE A 86 -3.82 4.62 3.66
C PHE A 86 -3.26 3.61 4.68
N GLU A 87 -3.61 3.74 5.95
CA GLU A 87 -3.25 2.79 7.01
C GLU A 87 -3.80 1.39 6.75
N PHE A 88 -5.06 1.31 6.32
CA PHE A 88 -5.70 0.05 5.92
C PHE A 88 -5.03 -0.56 4.69
N GLU A 89 -4.80 0.24 3.63
CA GLU A 89 -4.14 -0.20 2.41
C GLU A 89 -2.70 -0.67 2.70
N ARG A 90 -1.92 0.07 3.49
CA ARG A 90 -0.58 -0.31 3.95
C ARG A 90 -0.57 -1.71 4.56
N LYS A 91 -1.45 -1.95 5.55
CA LYS A 91 -1.59 -3.26 6.23
C LYS A 91 -1.93 -4.38 5.23
N LYS A 92 -2.81 -4.12 4.27
CA LYS A 92 -3.17 -5.07 3.21
C LYS A 92 -2.00 -5.40 2.29
N ARG A 93 -1.20 -4.40 1.87
CA ARG A 93 -0.01 -4.60 1.03
C ARG A 93 1.08 -5.37 1.76
N LEU A 94 1.36 -5.03 3.03
CA LEU A 94 2.32 -5.76 3.86
C LEU A 94 1.94 -7.23 4.02
N LYS A 95 0.66 -7.51 4.27
CA LYS A 95 0.16 -8.89 4.33
C LYS A 95 0.38 -9.62 3.01
N PHE A 96 0.01 -9.00 1.89
CA PHE A 96 0.19 -9.59 0.57
C PHE A 96 1.66 -9.89 0.25
N LEU A 97 2.58 -8.97 0.57
CA LEU A 97 4.02 -9.16 0.38
C LEU A 97 4.56 -10.31 1.22
N ARG A 98 4.11 -10.44 2.47
CA ARG A 98 4.46 -11.60 3.31
C ARG A 98 3.97 -12.90 2.69
N ASP A 99 2.72 -12.93 2.23
CA ASP A 99 2.11 -14.12 1.62
C ASP A 99 2.80 -14.53 0.30
N ILE A 100 3.41 -13.57 -0.44
CA ILE A 100 4.26 -13.86 -1.60
C ILE A 100 5.59 -14.49 -1.16
N LYS A 101 6.28 -13.90 -0.18
CA LYS A 101 7.60 -14.37 0.27
C LYS A 101 7.58 -15.74 0.93
N GLU A 102 6.46 -16.14 1.52
CA GLU A 102 6.30 -17.49 2.08
C GLU A 102 6.09 -18.59 1.02
N LYS A 103 5.85 -18.21 -0.24
CA LYS A 103 5.56 -19.14 -1.36
C LYS A 103 6.69 -19.29 -2.38
N VAL A 104 7.72 -18.45 -2.30
CA VAL A 104 8.95 -18.50 -3.10
C VAL A 104 10.04 -19.16 -2.26
#